data_AF-A0A373BLG5-F1
#
_entry.id   AF-A0A373BLG5-F1
#
_cell.length_a   1.000
_cell.length_b   1.000
_cell.length_c   1.000
_cell.angle_alpha   90.00
_cell.angle_beta   90.00
_cell.angle_gamma   90.00
#
_symmetry.space_group_name_H-M   'P 1'
#
loop_
_entity.id
_entity.type
_entity.pdbx_description
1 polymer ?
#
loop_
_entity_poly.entity_id
_entity_poly.type
_entity_poly.pdbx_seq_one_letter_code
_entity_poly.pdbx_strand_id
1 'polypeptide(L)'
;MPDIKLGSLFDGIGVFPLAASRCGIRPVWASEIEKAPISITKRHFPDMAHLGDITKVDGGKIPPVHVITFGSPCQNLSLIGNRSGL
;
A
#
# COMPACT_ATOMS: atom_id res chain seq x y z
N MET A 1 -22.11 8.09 5.52
CA MET A 1 -21.55 6.84 4.98
C MET A 1 -20.67 6.22 6.05
N PRO A 2 -20.58 4.88 6.16
CA PRO A 2 -19.64 4.24 7.08
C PRO A 2 -18.19 4.63 6.75
N ASP A 3 -17.36 4.79 7.77
CA ASP A 3 -15.92 5.10 7.65
C ASP A 3 -15.15 3.85 7.19
N ILE A 4 -15.12 3.61 5.89
CA ILE A 4 -14.37 2.51 5.28
C ILE A 4 -12.89 2.89 5.25
N LYS A 5 -12.05 1.98 5.77
CA LYS A 5 -10.61 2.15 5.92
C LYS A 5 -9.86 1.22 5.00
N LEU A 6 -8.77 1.70 4.42
CA LEU A 6 -7.90 0.96 3.52
C LEU A 6 -6.46 0.90 4.02
N GLY A 7 -5.86 -0.28 3.88
CA GLY A 7 -4.42 -0.51 3.96
C GLY A 7 -3.85 -0.82 2.58
N SER A 8 -2.70 -0.23 2.24
CA SER A 8 -2.04 -0.48 0.95
C SER A 8 -0.69 -1.17 1.12
N LEU A 9 -0.49 -2.27 0.40
CA LEU A 9 0.76 -3.03 0.35
C LEU A 9 1.42 -2.81 -1.00
N PHE A 10 2.75 -2.61 -0.99
CA PHE A 10 3.50 -2.24 -2.19
C PHE A 10 2.91 -0.96 -2.80
N ASP A 11 2.77 0.06 -1.96
CA ASP A 11 1.99 1.27 -2.24
C ASP A 11 2.51 2.06 -3.45
N GLY A 12 3.81 1.95 -3.74
CA GLY A 12 4.46 2.72 -4.78
C GLY A 12 4.14 4.20 -4.60
N ILE A 13 3.70 4.85 -5.68
CA ILE A 13 3.37 6.28 -5.67
C ILE A 13 1.96 6.60 -5.12
N GLY A 14 1.24 5.63 -4.56
CA GLY A 14 -0.03 5.85 -3.87
C GLY A 14 -1.28 5.84 -4.78
N VAL A 15 -1.27 5.06 -5.85
CA VAL A 15 -2.42 4.96 -6.78
C VAL A 15 -3.66 4.41 -6.08
N PHE A 16 -3.52 3.37 -5.26
CA PHE A 16 -4.63 2.79 -4.50
C PHE A 16 -5.17 3.76 -3.44
N PRO A 17 -4.35 4.39 -2.57
CA PRO A 17 -4.81 5.45 -1.67
C PRO A 17 -5.56 6.59 -2.36
N LEU A 18 -5.11 7.03 -3.54
CA LEU A 18 -5.77 8.08 -4.31
C LEU A 18 -7.14 7.64 -4.84
N ALA A 19 -7.22 6.45 -5.43
CA ALA A 19 -8.48 5.90 -5.91
C ALA A 19 -9.47 5.70 -4.75
N ALA A 20 -9.00 5.15 -3.63
CA ALA A 20 -9.78 4.96 -2.42
C ALA A 20 -10.38 6.28 -1.91
N SER A 21 -9.54 7.31 -1.78
CA SER A 21 -9.96 8.63 -1.30
C SER A 21 -11.01 9.26 -2.21
N ARG A 22 -10.91 9.08 -3.53
CA ARG A 22 -11.92 9.54 -4.50
C ARG A 22 -13.25 8.79 -4.38
N CYS A 23 -13.24 7.58 -3.84
CA CYS A 23 -14.43 6.77 -3.56
C CYS A 23 -14.95 6.96 -2.12
N GLY A 24 -14.42 7.91 -1.34
CA GLY A 24 -14.82 8.11 0.05
C GLY A 24 -14.28 7.05 1.02
N ILE A 25 -13.29 6.26 0.60
CA ILE A 25 -12.58 5.28 1.44
C ILE A 25 -11.31 5.93 1.96
N ARG A 26 -11.06 5.84 3.26
CA ARG A 26 -9.94 6.49 3.91
C ARG A 26 -8.71 5.58 3.97
N PRO A 27 -7.62 5.88 3.26
CA PRO A 27 -6.35 5.18 3.46
C PRO A 27 -5.79 5.55 4.84
N VAL A 28 -5.42 4.56 5.63
CA VAL A 28 -4.93 4.76 7.02
C VAL A 28 -3.50 4.32 7.23
N TRP A 29 -3.02 3.38 6.41
CA TRP A 29 -1.62 2.99 6.39
C TRP A 29 -1.21 2.42 5.03
N ALA A 30 0.08 2.49 4.74
CA ALA A 30 0.71 1.95 3.55
C ALA A 30 2.05 1.29 3.88
N SER A 31 2.41 0.24 3.16
CA SER A 31 3.71 -0.42 3.21
C SER A 31 4.42 -0.26 1.87
N GLU A 32 5.62 0.31 1.92
CA GLU A 32 6.51 0.57 0.79
C GLU A 32 7.94 0.68 1.35
N ILE A 33 8.93 0.20 0.59
CA ILE A 33 10.35 0.22 0.96
C ILE A 33 11.11 1.36 0.27
N GLU A 34 10.63 1.79 -0.90
CA GLU A 34 11.29 2.79 -1.72
C GLU A 34 11.05 4.21 -1.20
N LYS A 35 12.13 4.93 -0.92
CA LYS A 35 12.08 6.28 -0.30
C LYS A 35 11.38 7.31 -1.18
N ALA A 36 11.62 7.27 -2.49
CA ALA A 36 11.07 8.27 -3.42
C ALA A 36 9.53 8.18 -3.52
N PRO A 37 8.92 6.99 -3.75
CA PRO A 37 7.47 6.84 -3.68
C PRO A 37 6.86 7.19 -2.31
N ILE A 38 7.49 6.77 -1.20
CA ILE A 38 7.05 7.17 0.15
C ILE A 38 7.01 8.69 0.31
N SER A 39 8.01 9.42 -0.21
CA SER A 39 8.01 10.89 -0.14
C SER A 39 6.83 11.51 -0.89
N ILE A 40 6.40 10.91 -2.00
CA ILE A 40 5.24 11.36 -2.77
C ILE A 40 3.96 11.12 -1.97
N THR A 41 3.80 9.93 -1.39
CA THR A 41 2.58 9.57 -0.66
C THR A 41 2.47 10.30 0.67
N LYS A 42 3.58 10.56 1.38
CA LYS A 42 3.59 11.44 2.56
C LYS A 42 3.09 12.86 2.27
N ARG A 43 3.41 13.41 1.10
CA ARG A 43 2.95 14.75 0.70
C ARG A 43 1.43 14.80 0.47
N HIS A 44 0.86 13.76 -0.15
CA HIS A 44 -0.56 13.74 -0.53
C HIS A 44 -1.47 13.15 0.56
N PHE A 45 -0.91 12.30 1.42
CA PHE A 45 -1.60 11.61 2.52
C PHE A 45 -0.80 11.77 3.83
N PRO A 46 -0.73 12.98 4.40
CA PRO A 46 0.12 13.27 5.56
C PRO A 46 -0.27 12.48 6.83
N ASP A 47 -1.54 12.08 6.94
CA ASP A 47 -2.07 11.34 8.09
C ASP A 47 -1.98 9.81 7.92
N MET A 48 -1.53 9.32 6.76
CA MET A 48 -1.39 7.89 6.48
C MET A 48 -0.07 7.38 7.05
N ALA A 49 -0.11 6.33 7.85
CA ALA A 49 1.11 5.74 8.41
C ALA A 49 1.90 4.95 7.35
N HIS A 50 3.21 5.17 7.25
CA HIS A 50 4.10 4.40 6.38
C HIS A 50 4.82 3.31 7.18
N LEU A 51 4.42 2.06 6.98
CA LEU A 51 4.86 0.90 7.74
C LEU A 51 6.25 0.37 7.31
N GLY A 52 6.73 0.78 6.14
CA GLY A 52 8.02 0.33 5.61
C GLY A 52 7.94 -1.09 5.04
N ASP A 53 8.99 -1.88 5.29
CA ASP A 53 9.17 -3.25 4.82
C ASP A 53 8.13 -4.22 5.39
N ILE A 54 7.22 -4.69 4.53
CA ILE A 54 6.10 -5.56 4.91
C ILE A 54 6.57 -6.86 5.59
N THR A 55 7.77 -7.35 5.28
CA THR A 55 8.29 -8.61 5.85
C THR A 55 8.62 -8.49 7.34
N LYS A 56 8.71 -7.25 7.85
CA LYS A 56 8.99 -6.93 9.26
C LYS A 56 7.76 -6.44 10.01
N VAL A 57 6.61 -6.32 9.33
CA VAL A 57 5.37 -5.84 9.94
C VAL A 57 4.67 -7.01 10.63
N ASP A 58 4.28 -6.78 11.88
CA ASP A 58 3.39 -7.68 12.62
C ASP A 58 1.94 -7.28 12.35
N GLY A 59 1.23 -8.10 11.56
CA GLY A 59 -0.17 -7.87 11.19
C GLY A 59 -1.13 -7.80 12.39
N GLY A 60 -0.78 -8.41 13.54
CA GLY A 60 -1.58 -8.34 14.76
C GLY A 60 -1.43 -7.00 15.50
N LYS A 61 -0.43 -6.18 15.14
CA LYS A 61 -0.14 -4.89 15.78
C LYS A 61 -0.55 -3.67 14.96
N ILE A 62 -1.00 -3.86 13.72
CA ILE A 62 -1.45 -2.75 12.86
C ILE A 62 -2.98 -2.56 12.96
N PRO A 63 -3.49 -1.33 12.83
CA PRO A 63 -4.92 -1.08 12.89
C PRO A 63 -5.69 -1.86 11.81
N PRO A 64 -6.82 -2.52 12.16
CA PRO A 64 -7.62 -3.26 11.19
C PRO A 64 -8.22 -2.32 10.14
N VAL A 65 -8.37 -2.85 8.94
CA VAL A 65 -8.92 -2.14 7.78
C VAL A 65 -9.99 -3.01 7.11
N HIS A 66 -10.85 -2.36 6.34
CA HIS A 66 -11.93 -3.03 5.62
C HIS A 66 -11.46 -3.53 4.26
N VAL A 67 -10.47 -2.86 3.66
CA VAL A 67 -9.92 -3.17 2.35
C VAL A 67 -8.41 -3.25 2.43
N ILE A 68 -7.85 -4.32 1.87
CA ILE A 68 -6.42 -4.45 1.60
C ILE A 68 -6.22 -4.35 0.10
N THR A 69 -5.30 -3.49 -0.31
CA THR A 69 -4.82 -3.44 -1.71
C THR A 69 -3.38 -3.93 -1.75
N PHE A 70 -3.01 -4.64 -2.80
CA PHE A 70 -1.63 -5.03 -3.02
C PHE A 70 -1.30 -5.02 -4.51
N GLY A 71 -0.12 -4.48 -4.84
CA GLY A 71 0.47 -4.54 -6.17
C GLY A 71 1.86 -5.14 -6.10
N SER A 72 1.95 -6.45 -5.83
CA SER A 72 3.24 -7.10 -5.61
C SER A 72 4.15 -7.02 -6.85
N PRO A 73 5.48 -6.98 -6.66
CA PRO A 73 6.43 -7.01 -7.77
C PRO A 73 6.15 -8.18 -8.73
N CYS A 74 5.99 -7.89 -10.03
CA CYS A 74 5.57 -8.87 -11.03
C CYS A 74 6.74 -9.55 -11.77
N GLN A 75 7.99 -9.25 -11.41
CA GLN A 75 9.20 -9.68 -12.11
C GLN A 75 9.28 -11.20 -12.26
N ASN A 76 8.84 -11.95 -11.24
CA ASN A 76 8.89 -13.40 -11.28
C ASN A 76 7.71 -14.05 -12.03
N LEU A 77 6.73 -13.26 -12.47
CA LEU A 77 5.53 -13.70 -13.17
C LEU A 77 5.43 -13.15 -14.60
N SER A 78 6.11 -12.04 -14.89
CA SER A 78 6.05 -11.33 -16.17
C SER A 78 6.69 -12.13 -17.31
N LEU A 79 6.19 -11.93 -18.54
CA LEU A 79 6.76 -12.50 -19.77
C LEU A 79 8.20 -12.07 -20.01
N ILE A 80 8.55 -10.83 -19.64
CA ILE A 80 9.91 -10.30 -19.74
C ILE A 80 10.76 -10.59 -18.49
N GLY A 81 10.22 -11.35 -17.54
CA GLY A 81 10.86 -11.71 -16.28
C GLY A 81 11.51 -13.09 -16.30
N ASN A 82 11.99 -13.54 -15.13
CA ASN A 82 12.64 -14.85 -15.00
C ASN A 82 11.63 -16.03 -14.90
N ARG A 83 10.34 -15.72 -14.73
CA ARG A 83 9.24 -16.70 -14.56
C ARG A 83 9.50 -17.75 -13.47
N SER A 84 10.22 -17.38 -12.40
CA SER A 84 10.54 -18.29 -11.30
C SER A 84 9.34 -18.63 -10.40
N GLY A 85 8.17 -18.03 -10.65
CA GLY A 85 6.95 -18.26 -9.87
C GLY A 85 6.76 -17.28 -8.72
N LEU A 86 5.75 -17.54 -7.88
CA LEU A 86 5.55 -16.87 -6.60
C LEU A 86 6.50 -17.45 -5.54
#